data_AF-A0A0C5WKG0-F1
#
_entry.id   AF-A0A0C5WKG0-F1
#
_cell.length_a   1.000
_cell.length_b   1.000
_cell.length_c   1.000
_cell.angle_alpha   90.00
_cell.angle_beta   90.00
_cell.angle_gamma   90.00
#
_symmetry.space_group_name_H-M   'P 1'
#
loop_
_entity.id
_entity.type
_entity.pdbx_description
1 polymer ?
#
loop_
_entity_poly.entity_id
_entity_poly.type
_entity_poly.pdbx_seq_one_letter_code
_entity_poly.pdbx_strand_id
1 'polypeptide(L)'
;MMIRFWGSVLPRIRSSSASPARRPISRAETEIVVSAGYIAYAVGDRPALAPGLIGGWIANNGSFYGSEVGTGFIGAIIAGLLVGYFIRWVTSLNYPKVMQPLVPIIIAPLSGTFFIAVIFITLIGAPVAGMIDSMNAMLVNMSGGNIIILGMILGAMSGFDMGGPVNKVAFLFGVGMIASGQTQFMGALACAFPVPPLAMWMSTVIGRKMGLFDQTEIEAGKAAGAMGFVGIGEGAIPFAVRDPLTVIPANVIGSMVACVMAFLFGITNTVAHGGPIVALLGAMNKPVIAVMCMIVGAVVTCLITVTLKKYRLVKSQAGELQVS
;
A
#
# COMPACT_ATOMS: atom_id res chain seq x y z
N MET A 1 2.45 31.42 -2.75
CA MET A 1 3.74 31.11 -2.10
C MET A 1 4.05 29.60 -2.10
N MET A 2 3.07 28.70 -1.93
CA MET A 2 3.27 27.23 -2.05
C MET A 2 3.60 26.73 -3.47
N ILE A 3 3.10 27.37 -4.54
CA ILE A 3 3.39 26.97 -5.94
C ILE A 3 4.85 27.26 -6.33
N ARG A 4 5.43 28.35 -5.80
CA ARG A 4 6.82 28.74 -6.06
C ARG A 4 7.84 27.86 -5.33
N PHE A 5 7.47 27.23 -4.22
CA PHE A 5 8.35 26.31 -3.49
C PHE A 5 8.56 24.98 -4.24
N TRP A 6 7.58 24.55 -5.04
CA TRP A 6 7.66 23.32 -5.84
C TRP A 6 8.26 23.54 -7.23
N GLY A 7 8.09 24.73 -7.82
CA GLY A 7 8.67 25.06 -9.13
C GLY A 7 10.20 25.14 -9.17
N SER A 8 10.86 25.32 -8.02
CA SER A 8 12.33 25.37 -7.91
C SER A 8 13.01 24.02 -7.66
N VAL A 9 12.25 22.91 -7.61
CA VAL A 9 12.73 21.56 -7.22
C VAL A 9 12.89 20.62 -8.43
N LEU A 10 12.90 21.13 -9.66
CA LEU A 10 13.14 20.34 -10.87
C LEU A 10 14.56 20.61 -11.43
N PRO A 11 15.54 19.69 -11.28
CA PRO A 11 16.66 19.64 -12.18
C PRO A 11 16.24 18.94 -13.47
N ARG A 12 16.63 19.56 -14.59
CA ARG A 12 16.54 18.99 -15.94
C ARG A 12 17.11 17.58 -15.97
N ILE A 13 16.36 16.64 -16.54
CA ILE A 13 16.82 15.29 -16.89
C ILE A 13 18.09 15.44 -17.75
N ARG A 14 19.23 15.00 -17.23
CA ARG A 14 20.47 14.85 -18.00
C ARG A 14 20.85 13.37 -18.03
N SER A 15 21.26 12.94 -19.20
CA SER A 15 21.48 11.57 -19.65
C SER A 15 22.44 10.75 -18.80
N SER A 16 22.10 9.46 -18.69
CA SER A 16 22.88 8.29 -18.30
C SER A 16 24.36 8.31 -18.73
N SER A 17 25.30 8.53 -17.79
CA SER A 17 26.69 8.05 -17.87
C SER A 17 27.51 8.17 -16.56
N ALA A 18 26.89 8.16 -15.38
CA ALA A 18 27.64 8.22 -14.11
C ALA A 18 27.97 6.83 -13.55
N SER A 19 29.21 6.66 -13.09
CA SER A 19 29.74 5.46 -12.42
C SER A 19 28.89 5.05 -11.20
N PRO A 20 28.91 3.77 -10.78
CA PRO A 20 28.03 3.24 -9.73
C PRO A 20 28.10 4.00 -8.39
N ALA A 21 29.19 4.74 -8.14
CA ALA A 21 29.46 5.44 -6.89
C ALA A 21 28.84 6.85 -6.78
N ARG A 22 28.22 7.40 -7.84
CA ARG A 22 27.61 8.76 -7.79
C ARG A 22 26.28 8.84 -8.52
N ARG A 23 25.37 7.91 -8.24
CA ARG A 23 23.94 8.14 -8.55
C ARG A 23 23.30 8.85 -7.36
N PRO A 24 22.62 10.00 -7.56
CA PRO A 24 21.86 10.62 -6.49
C PRO A 24 20.81 9.62 -5.99
N ILE A 25 20.70 9.47 -4.66
CA ILE A 25 19.72 8.58 -4.03
C ILE A 25 18.35 8.95 -4.58
N SER A 26 17.68 7.99 -5.21
CA SER A 26 16.36 8.25 -5.79
C SER A 26 15.35 8.46 -4.64
N ARG A 27 14.27 9.21 -4.89
CA ARG A 27 13.26 9.49 -3.86
C ARG A 27 12.70 8.20 -3.24
N ALA A 28 12.52 7.16 -4.06
CA ALA A 28 12.05 5.85 -3.60
C ALA A 28 13.03 5.15 -2.65
N GLU A 29 14.34 5.27 -2.88
CA GLU A 29 15.36 4.68 -2.00
C GLU A 29 15.37 5.34 -0.61
N THR A 30 15.12 6.65 -0.58
CA THR A 30 15.03 7.39 0.68
C THR A 30 13.81 6.95 1.50
N GLU A 31 12.68 6.74 0.85
CA GLU A 31 11.45 6.26 1.51
C GLU A 31 11.64 4.89 2.16
N ILE A 32 12.32 3.96 1.46
CA ILE A 32 12.62 2.61 1.96
C ILE A 32 13.51 2.68 3.22
N VAL A 33 14.59 3.48 3.15
CA VAL A 33 15.52 3.67 4.27
C VAL A 33 14.82 4.29 5.48
N VAL A 34 14.07 5.37 5.26
CA VAL A 34 13.35 6.08 6.32
C VAL A 34 12.30 5.17 6.96
N SER A 35 11.58 4.37 6.17
CA SER A 35 10.58 3.43 6.67
C SER A 35 11.21 2.37 7.59
N ALA A 36 12.34 1.78 7.21
CA ALA A 36 13.06 0.83 8.07
C ALA A 36 13.48 1.46 9.41
N GLY A 37 14.00 2.69 9.38
CA GLY A 37 14.37 3.44 10.57
C GLY A 37 13.19 3.68 11.52
N TYR A 38 12.05 4.11 10.99
CA TYR A 38 10.85 4.35 11.81
C TYR A 38 10.19 3.06 12.31
N ILE A 39 10.26 1.95 11.56
CA ILE A 39 9.83 0.64 12.04
C ILE A 39 10.70 0.21 13.22
N ALA A 40 12.03 0.35 13.11
CA ALA A 40 12.95 0.05 14.20
C ALA A 40 12.70 0.93 15.43
N TYR A 41 12.49 2.23 15.20
CA TYR A 41 12.14 3.20 16.25
C TYR A 41 10.84 2.85 16.97
N ALA A 42 9.81 2.42 16.25
CA ALA A 42 8.52 2.05 16.84
C ALA A 42 8.60 0.86 17.81
N VAL A 43 9.65 0.02 17.70
CA VAL A 43 9.85 -1.17 18.55
C VAL A 43 10.93 -0.94 19.61
N GLY A 44 12.05 -0.31 19.24
CA GLY A 44 13.26 -0.17 20.06
C GLY A 44 13.59 1.26 20.50
N ASP A 45 12.65 2.20 20.34
CA ASP A 45 12.78 3.62 20.67
C ASP A 45 13.93 4.34 19.93
N ARG A 46 14.32 5.52 20.42
CA ARG A 46 15.36 6.39 19.85
C ARG A 46 16.66 5.67 19.48
N PRO A 47 17.22 4.75 20.29
CA PRO A 47 18.49 4.08 19.96
C PRO A 47 18.42 3.20 18.72
N ALA A 48 17.23 2.73 18.34
CA ALA A 48 17.03 1.85 17.19
C ALA A 48 16.96 2.58 15.84
N LEU A 49 16.79 3.90 15.85
CA LEU A 49 16.58 4.69 14.63
C LEU A 49 17.77 4.61 13.68
N ALA A 50 18.98 4.94 14.15
CA ALA A 50 20.17 4.96 13.30
C ALA A 50 20.53 3.56 12.74
N PRO A 51 20.55 2.48 13.55
CA PRO A 51 20.74 1.13 13.03
C PRO A 51 19.64 0.69 12.06
N GLY A 52 18.39 1.13 12.27
CA GLY A 52 17.27 0.83 11.38
C GLY A 52 17.41 1.48 10.01
N LEU A 53 17.85 2.75 9.96
CA LEU A 53 18.18 3.43 8.71
C LEU A 53 19.31 2.71 7.96
N ILE A 54 20.37 2.30 8.67
CA ILE A 54 21.47 1.54 8.07
C ILE A 54 20.99 0.19 7.55
N GLY A 55 20.15 -0.52 8.32
CA GLY A 55 19.53 -1.77 7.90
C GLY A 55 18.68 -1.60 6.63
N GLY A 56 17.88 -0.54 6.55
CA GLY A 56 17.11 -0.21 5.33
C GLY A 56 18.00 0.13 4.14
N TRP A 57 19.13 0.79 4.36
CA TRP A 57 20.11 1.08 3.30
C TRP A 57 20.80 -0.18 2.79
N ILE A 58 21.19 -1.09 3.69
CA ILE A 58 21.71 -2.41 3.31
C ILE A 58 20.65 -3.18 2.53
N ALA A 59 19.41 -3.22 3.01
CA ALA A 59 18.30 -3.89 2.35
C ALA A 59 18.00 -3.33 0.94
N ASN A 60 18.27 -2.05 0.70
CA ASN A 60 18.09 -1.45 -0.61
C ASN A 60 19.32 -1.56 -1.52
N ASN A 61 20.47 -2.00 -1.00
CA ASN A 61 21.71 -2.10 -1.76
C ASN A 61 22.09 -3.57 -2.00
N GLY A 62 21.61 -4.11 -3.12
CA GLY A 62 21.78 -5.51 -3.50
C GLY A 62 23.23 -5.99 -3.62
N SER A 63 24.18 -5.07 -3.83
CA SER A 63 25.61 -5.40 -3.95
C SER A 63 26.17 -6.10 -2.71
N PHE A 64 25.58 -5.89 -1.54
CA PHE A 64 26.01 -6.56 -0.32
C PHE A 64 25.76 -8.07 -0.31
N TYR A 65 24.72 -8.55 -1.01
CA TYR A 65 24.28 -9.94 -0.97
C TYR A 65 24.01 -10.53 -2.36
N GLY A 66 24.68 -9.98 -3.39
CA GLY A 66 24.70 -10.56 -4.74
C GLY A 66 23.42 -10.35 -5.56
N SER A 67 22.67 -9.27 -5.32
CA SER A 67 21.48 -8.89 -6.10
C SER A 67 21.69 -7.57 -6.85
N GLU A 68 21.10 -7.43 -8.03
CA GLU A 68 21.19 -6.18 -8.82
C GLU A 68 20.26 -5.08 -8.31
N VAL A 69 19.12 -5.45 -7.70
CA VAL A 69 18.02 -4.54 -7.37
C VAL A 69 17.86 -4.35 -5.85
N GLY A 70 18.36 -5.30 -5.06
CA GLY A 70 18.15 -5.32 -3.63
C GLY A 70 16.77 -5.85 -3.22
N THR A 71 16.49 -5.85 -1.92
CA THR A 71 15.28 -6.47 -1.33
C THR A 71 14.08 -5.51 -1.20
N GLY A 72 14.29 -4.22 -1.52
CA GLY A 72 13.25 -3.20 -1.52
C GLY A 72 12.53 -3.03 -0.17
N PHE A 73 11.24 -2.66 -0.23
CA PHE A 73 10.43 -2.38 0.96
C PHE A 73 10.25 -3.60 1.89
N ILE A 74 10.19 -4.80 1.34
CA ILE A 74 10.06 -6.05 2.12
C ILE A 74 11.31 -6.25 2.99
N GLY A 75 12.48 -6.09 2.39
CA GLY A 75 13.73 -6.13 3.15
C GLY A 75 13.83 -5.03 4.21
N ALA A 76 13.37 -3.81 3.90
CA ALA A 76 13.33 -2.72 4.86
C ALA A 76 12.42 -3.01 6.07
N ILE A 77 11.27 -3.65 5.88
CA ILE A 77 10.42 -4.09 6.99
C ILE A 77 11.14 -5.13 7.85
N ILE A 78 11.73 -6.15 7.20
CA ILE A 78 12.46 -7.21 7.91
C ILE A 78 13.63 -6.62 8.70
N ALA A 79 14.43 -5.77 8.07
CA ALA A 79 15.56 -5.10 8.71
C ALA A 79 15.14 -4.21 9.87
N GLY A 80 14.10 -3.40 9.69
CA GLY A 80 13.56 -2.52 10.72
C GLY A 80 13.06 -3.30 11.94
N LEU A 81 12.31 -4.39 11.72
CA LEU A 81 11.81 -5.24 12.81
C LEU A 81 12.96 -5.95 13.55
N LEU A 82 13.92 -6.54 12.82
CA LEU A 82 15.08 -7.22 13.41
C LEU A 82 15.89 -6.27 14.29
N VAL A 83 16.20 -5.09 13.78
CA VAL A 83 16.90 -4.05 14.54
C VAL A 83 16.08 -3.64 15.75
N GLY A 84 14.79 -3.33 15.57
CA GLY A 84 13.93 -2.84 16.64
C GLY A 84 13.87 -3.82 17.82
N TYR A 85 13.63 -5.10 17.56
CA TYR A 85 13.60 -6.14 18.60
C TYR A 85 14.98 -6.39 19.21
N PHE A 86 16.04 -6.42 18.40
CA PHE A 86 17.39 -6.60 18.91
C PHE A 86 17.82 -5.46 19.84
N ILE A 87 17.55 -4.22 19.47
CA ILE A 87 17.84 -3.05 20.30
C ILE A 87 17.03 -3.09 21.59
N ARG A 88 15.73 -3.40 21.51
CA ARG A 88 14.88 -3.57 22.69
C ARG A 88 15.44 -4.65 23.65
N TRP A 89 15.95 -5.74 23.10
CA TRP A 89 16.63 -6.76 23.89
C TRP A 89 17.92 -6.22 24.54
N VAL A 90 18.81 -5.60 23.77
CA VAL A 90 20.07 -5.01 24.26
C VAL A 90 19.82 -3.97 25.36
N THR A 91 18.82 -3.11 25.22
CA THR A 91 18.50 -2.06 26.21
C THR A 91 17.81 -2.61 27.46
N SER A 92 17.18 -3.79 27.38
CA SER A 92 16.57 -4.46 28.54
C SER A 92 17.56 -5.22 29.43
N LEU A 93 18.83 -5.34 29.03
CA LEU A 93 19.87 -5.98 29.84
C LEU A 93 20.24 -5.11 31.05
N ASN A 94 20.62 -5.75 32.15
CA ASN A 94 21.05 -5.05 33.36
C ASN A 94 22.49 -4.57 33.22
N TYR A 95 22.66 -3.26 33.01
CA TYR A 95 23.99 -2.64 32.95
C TYR A 95 24.41 -2.02 34.29
N PRO A 96 25.72 -2.07 34.63
CA PRO A 96 26.28 -1.31 35.75
C PRO A 96 25.95 0.18 35.64
N LYS A 97 25.73 0.88 36.77
CA LYS A 97 25.33 2.30 36.81
C LYS A 97 26.21 3.23 35.97
N VAL A 98 27.50 2.92 35.86
CA VAL A 98 28.48 3.70 35.08
C VAL A 98 28.23 3.60 33.56
N MET A 99 27.69 2.48 33.09
CA MET A 99 27.47 2.21 31.66
C MET A 99 26.08 2.61 31.17
N GLN A 100 25.11 2.79 32.06
CA GLN A 100 23.71 3.09 31.69
C GLN A 100 23.57 4.30 30.73
N PRO A 101 24.32 5.41 30.89
CA PRO A 101 24.25 6.51 29.93
C PRO A 101 24.81 6.16 28.53
N LEU A 102 25.76 5.24 28.47
CA LEU A 102 26.42 4.82 27.22
C LEU A 102 25.55 3.83 26.42
N VAL A 103 24.61 3.15 27.06
CA VAL A 103 23.76 2.14 26.43
C VAL A 103 22.98 2.71 25.24
N PRO A 104 22.14 3.74 25.39
CA PRO A 104 21.36 4.27 24.28
C PRO A 104 22.18 5.09 23.27
N ILE A 105 23.36 5.60 23.67
CA ILE A 105 24.17 6.50 22.84
C ILE A 105 25.15 5.72 21.96
N ILE A 106 25.82 4.71 22.53
CA ILE A 106 26.94 4.01 21.87
C ILE A 106 26.64 2.53 21.74
N ILE A 107 26.35 1.85 22.85
CA ILE A 107 26.33 0.37 22.88
C ILE A 107 25.22 -0.15 21.96
N ALA A 108 23.98 0.31 22.15
CA ALA A 108 22.85 -0.16 21.37
C ALA A 108 22.98 0.23 19.88
N PRO A 109 23.27 1.50 19.50
CA PRO A 109 23.44 1.83 18.08
C PRO A 109 24.57 1.05 17.39
N LEU A 110 25.72 0.86 18.04
CA LEU A 110 26.83 0.11 17.44
C LEU A 110 26.51 -1.38 17.35
N SER A 111 25.99 -1.99 18.42
CA SER A 111 25.64 -3.41 18.41
C SER A 111 24.54 -3.71 17.41
N GLY A 112 23.51 -2.84 17.31
CA GLY A 112 22.43 -3.00 16.35
C GLY A 112 22.89 -2.87 14.91
N THR A 113 23.78 -1.91 14.63
CA THR A 113 24.35 -1.74 13.29
C THR A 113 25.19 -2.95 12.89
N PHE A 114 26.03 -3.43 13.80
CA PHE A 114 26.83 -4.64 13.55
C PHE A 114 25.94 -5.87 13.35
N PHE A 115 24.95 -6.05 14.22
CA PHE A 115 24.00 -7.16 14.16
C PHE A 115 23.26 -7.21 12.82
N ILE A 116 22.68 -6.08 12.38
CA ILE A 116 21.94 -6.06 11.12
C ILE A 116 22.86 -6.20 9.92
N ALA A 117 24.06 -5.61 9.95
CA ALA A 117 25.02 -5.78 8.88
C ALA A 117 25.41 -7.24 8.70
N VAL A 118 25.76 -7.95 9.78
CA VAL A 118 26.12 -9.37 9.68
C VAL A 118 24.92 -10.19 9.22
N ILE A 119 23.80 -10.15 9.94
CA ILE A 119 22.66 -11.03 9.67
C ILE A 119 22.04 -10.76 8.30
N PHE A 120 21.84 -9.49 7.94
CA PHE A 120 21.16 -9.17 6.69
C PHE A 120 22.04 -9.51 5.49
N ILE A 121 23.34 -9.23 5.56
CA ILE A 121 24.27 -9.50 4.45
C ILE A 121 24.49 -11.00 4.27
N THR A 122 24.69 -11.75 5.36
CA THR A 122 25.08 -13.16 5.24
C THR A 122 23.91 -14.13 5.14
N LEU A 123 22.77 -13.84 5.78
CA LEU A 123 21.69 -14.82 5.94
C LEU A 123 20.39 -14.42 5.25
N ILE A 124 20.01 -13.14 5.27
CA ILE A 124 18.65 -12.73 4.88
C ILE A 124 18.58 -12.15 3.47
N GLY A 125 19.57 -11.33 3.09
CA GLY A 125 19.53 -10.54 1.87
C GLY A 125 19.37 -11.40 0.61
N ALA A 126 20.19 -12.44 0.46
CA ALA A 126 20.14 -13.31 -0.72
C ALA A 126 18.83 -14.12 -0.82
N PRO A 127 18.34 -14.80 0.24
CA PRO A 127 17.04 -15.49 0.17
C PRO A 127 15.86 -14.57 -0.12
N VAL A 128 15.82 -13.39 0.50
CA VAL A 128 14.73 -12.42 0.27
C VAL A 128 14.80 -11.88 -1.15
N ALA A 129 15.99 -11.54 -1.66
CA ALA A 129 16.16 -11.09 -3.03
C ALA A 129 15.72 -12.19 -4.03
N GLY A 130 16.13 -13.44 -3.82
CA GLY A 130 15.71 -14.57 -4.64
C GLY A 130 14.19 -14.79 -4.61
N MET A 131 13.54 -14.54 -3.47
CA MET A 131 12.07 -14.57 -3.38
C MET A 131 11.45 -13.48 -4.25
N ILE A 132 11.93 -12.23 -4.15
CA ILE A 132 11.46 -11.11 -4.99
C ILE A 132 11.67 -11.40 -6.48
N ASP A 133 12.82 -11.94 -6.85
CA ASP A 133 13.11 -12.30 -8.24
C ASP A 133 12.22 -13.45 -8.73
N SER A 134 11.93 -14.44 -7.87
CA SER A 134 10.99 -15.52 -8.21
C SER A 134 9.57 -15.01 -8.39
N MET A 135 9.12 -14.08 -7.53
CA MET A 135 7.83 -13.42 -7.67
C MET A 135 7.79 -12.60 -8.96
N ASN A 136 8.83 -11.82 -9.25
CA ASN A 136 8.97 -11.07 -10.49
C ASN A 136 8.92 -11.98 -11.71
N ALA A 137 9.63 -13.10 -11.70
CA ALA A 137 9.62 -14.07 -12.79
C ALA A 137 8.23 -14.71 -12.98
N MET A 138 7.56 -15.10 -11.89
CA MET A 138 6.17 -15.58 -11.95
C MET A 138 5.25 -14.51 -12.56
N LEU A 139 5.38 -13.26 -12.15
CA LEU A 139 4.55 -12.16 -12.62
C LEU A 139 4.83 -11.79 -14.09
N VAL A 140 6.10 -11.80 -14.52
CA VAL A 140 6.47 -11.58 -15.92
C VAL A 140 5.87 -12.69 -16.80
N ASN A 141 5.97 -13.95 -16.35
CA ASN A 141 5.33 -15.08 -17.01
C ASN A 141 3.79 -14.96 -17.01
N MET A 142 3.18 -14.41 -15.95
CA MET A 142 1.74 -14.09 -15.91
C MET A 142 1.36 -12.87 -16.75
N SER A 143 2.28 -11.93 -16.99
CA SER A 143 2.03 -10.78 -17.87
C SER A 143 1.88 -11.19 -19.33
N GLY A 144 2.54 -12.29 -19.74
CA GLY A 144 2.26 -13.00 -20.98
C GLY A 144 1.05 -13.95 -20.91
N GLY A 145 0.71 -14.43 -19.71
CA GLY A 145 -0.29 -15.49 -19.50
C GLY A 145 -1.75 -15.02 -19.32
N ASN A 146 -2.03 -14.01 -18.49
CA ASN A 146 -3.32 -13.28 -18.45
C ASN A 146 -3.29 -12.12 -17.43
N ILE A 147 -2.93 -10.90 -17.85
CA ILE A 147 -2.92 -9.70 -16.99
C ILE A 147 -4.28 -9.42 -16.32
N ILE A 148 -5.37 -9.94 -16.91
CA ILE A 148 -6.73 -9.83 -16.38
C ILE A 148 -6.87 -10.66 -15.09
N ILE A 149 -6.34 -11.89 -15.04
CA ILE A 149 -6.43 -12.73 -13.84
C ILE A 149 -5.68 -12.07 -12.68
N LEU A 150 -4.51 -11.50 -12.96
CA LEU A 150 -3.75 -10.80 -11.94
C LEU A 150 -4.47 -9.55 -11.44
N GLY A 151 -5.06 -8.76 -12.33
CA GLY A 151 -5.91 -7.63 -11.97
C GLY A 151 -7.12 -8.04 -11.13
N MET A 152 -7.74 -9.17 -11.47
CA MET A 152 -8.83 -9.74 -10.68
C MET A 152 -8.38 -10.11 -9.26
N ILE A 153 -7.24 -10.78 -9.10
CA ILE A 153 -6.75 -11.15 -7.76
C ILE A 153 -6.41 -9.91 -6.93
N LEU A 154 -5.62 -8.98 -7.49
CA LEU A 154 -5.18 -7.77 -6.78
C LEU A 154 -6.35 -6.85 -6.45
N GLY A 155 -7.29 -6.68 -7.38
CA GLY A 155 -8.52 -5.93 -7.14
C GLY A 155 -9.41 -6.60 -6.09
N ALA A 156 -9.54 -7.93 -6.11
CA ALA A 156 -10.31 -8.64 -5.10
C ALA A 156 -9.72 -8.49 -3.70
N MET A 157 -8.39 -8.62 -3.58
CA MET A 157 -7.69 -8.39 -2.31
C MET A 157 -7.90 -6.96 -1.78
N SER A 158 -7.87 -5.97 -2.69
CA SER A 158 -8.08 -4.58 -2.33
C SER A 158 -9.49 -4.28 -1.82
N GLY A 159 -10.51 -4.86 -2.46
CA GLY A 159 -11.91 -4.63 -2.13
C GLY A 159 -12.45 -5.48 -0.96
N PHE A 160 -11.70 -6.47 -0.48
CA PHE A 160 -12.18 -7.47 0.47
C PHE A 160 -12.41 -6.93 1.89
N ASP A 161 -11.39 -6.26 2.46
CA ASP A 161 -11.40 -5.82 3.86
C ASP A 161 -11.13 -4.32 4.06
N MET A 162 -11.17 -3.53 2.97
CA MET A 162 -11.20 -2.06 2.99
C MET A 162 -10.14 -1.41 3.89
N GLY A 163 -8.95 -2.00 3.98
CA GLY A 163 -7.88 -1.54 4.88
C GLY A 163 -7.34 -2.60 5.83
N GLY A 164 -7.97 -3.76 5.89
CA GLY A 164 -7.53 -4.90 6.70
C GLY A 164 -6.29 -5.64 6.16
N PRO A 165 -5.96 -6.80 6.76
CA PRO A 165 -4.74 -7.56 6.45
C PRO A 165 -4.58 -7.92 4.97
N VAL A 166 -5.65 -8.31 4.28
CA VAL A 166 -5.61 -8.72 2.86
C VAL A 166 -5.28 -7.53 1.98
N ASN A 167 -5.92 -6.38 2.19
CA ASN A 167 -5.60 -5.16 1.47
C ASN A 167 -4.19 -4.66 1.78
N LYS A 168 -3.70 -4.79 3.03
CA LYS A 168 -2.32 -4.41 3.38
C LYS A 168 -1.28 -5.31 2.71
N VAL A 169 -1.55 -6.60 2.56
CA VAL A 169 -0.68 -7.51 1.78
C VAL A 169 -0.62 -7.07 0.32
N ALA A 170 -1.77 -6.77 -0.30
CA ALA A 170 -1.80 -6.27 -1.68
C ALA A 170 -1.05 -4.93 -1.83
N PHE A 171 -1.22 -4.01 -0.88
CA PHE A 171 -0.50 -2.74 -0.84
C PHE A 171 1.01 -2.93 -0.73
N LEU A 172 1.48 -3.74 0.24
CA LEU A 172 2.91 -4.03 0.42
C LEU A 172 3.52 -4.68 -0.83
N PHE A 173 2.75 -5.56 -1.48
CA PHE A 173 3.14 -6.12 -2.77
C PHE A 173 3.33 -5.01 -3.81
N GLY A 174 2.34 -4.13 -4.00
CA GLY A 174 2.44 -3.00 -4.93
C GLY A 174 3.66 -2.10 -4.66
N VAL A 175 3.91 -1.77 -3.39
CA VAL A 175 5.07 -0.98 -2.95
C VAL A 175 6.39 -1.72 -3.22
N GLY A 176 6.45 -3.02 -2.95
CA GLY A 176 7.61 -3.85 -3.26
C GLY A 176 7.95 -3.83 -4.75
N MET A 177 6.92 -3.91 -5.60
CA MET A 177 7.11 -3.86 -7.04
C MET A 177 7.62 -2.50 -7.55
N ILE A 178 7.31 -1.38 -6.88
CA ILE A 178 7.89 -0.07 -7.20
C ILE A 178 9.41 -0.11 -7.05
N ALA A 179 9.91 -0.73 -5.97
CA ALA A 179 11.35 -0.87 -5.72
C ALA A 179 12.03 -1.70 -6.83
N SER A 180 11.33 -2.70 -7.38
CA SER A 180 11.78 -3.48 -8.54
C SER A 180 11.58 -2.77 -9.89
N GLY A 181 11.20 -1.49 -9.91
CA GLY A 181 10.96 -0.72 -11.13
C GLY A 181 9.64 -1.05 -11.84
N GLN A 182 8.83 -1.96 -11.29
CA GLN A 182 7.58 -2.44 -11.86
C GLN A 182 6.38 -1.67 -11.29
N THR A 183 6.25 -0.42 -11.73
CA THR A 183 5.26 0.56 -11.21
C THR A 183 3.82 0.30 -11.66
N GLN A 184 3.59 -0.64 -12.58
CA GLN A 184 2.26 -1.01 -13.06
C GLN A 184 1.38 -1.67 -11.99
N PHE A 185 1.96 -2.44 -11.07
CA PHE A 185 1.20 -3.10 -10.01
C PHE A 185 0.65 -2.10 -9.01
N MET A 186 1.48 -1.13 -8.60
CA MET A 186 1.02 -0.04 -7.76
C MET A 186 0.01 0.85 -8.50
N GLY A 187 0.18 1.09 -9.79
CA GLY A 187 -0.79 1.83 -10.61
C GLY A 187 -2.18 1.21 -10.59
N ALA A 188 -2.24 -0.11 -10.76
CA ALA A 188 -3.50 -0.85 -10.75
C ALA A 188 -4.16 -0.87 -9.36
N LEU A 189 -3.39 -1.13 -8.31
CA LEU A 189 -3.88 -1.10 -6.92
C LEU A 189 -4.33 0.31 -6.49
N ALA A 190 -3.61 1.36 -6.90
CA ALA A 190 -3.96 2.74 -6.62
C ALA A 190 -5.31 3.16 -7.22
N CYS A 191 -5.75 2.51 -8.30
CA CYS A 191 -7.09 2.67 -8.87
C CYS A 191 -8.15 1.86 -8.12
N ALA A 192 -7.79 0.74 -7.50
CA ALA A 192 -8.71 -0.14 -6.78
C ALA A 192 -9.01 0.32 -5.34
N PHE A 193 -8.03 0.88 -4.61
CA PHE A 193 -8.19 1.35 -3.24
C PHE A 193 -9.33 2.36 -3.00
N PRO A 194 -9.53 3.39 -3.85
CA PRO A 194 -10.60 4.37 -3.63
C PRO A 194 -11.99 3.85 -4.01
N VAL A 195 -12.10 2.69 -4.67
CA VAL A 195 -13.38 2.20 -5.23
C VAL A 195 -14.42 1.96 -4.14
N PRO A 196 -14.15 1.18 -3.07
CA PRO A 196 -15.16 0.93 -2.04
C PRO A 196 -15.77 2.20 -1.40
N PRO A 197 -14.98 3.16 -0.88
CA PRO A 197 -15.55 4.35 -0.24
C PRO A 197 -16.24 5.30 -1.23
N LEU A 198 -15.72 5.45 -2.46
CA LEU A 198 -16.39 6.23 -3.52
C LEU A 198 -17.73 5.59 -3.92
N ALA A 199 -17.77 4.27 -4.04
CA ALA A 199 -18.98 3.54 -4.36
C ALA A 199 -20.04 3.64 -3.25
N MET A 200 -19.64 3.59 -1.98
CA MET A 200 -20.58 3.76 -0.86
C MET A 200 -21.18 5.18 -0.87
N TRP A 201 -20.36 6.21 -1.10
CA TRP A 201 -20.87 7.56 -1.29
C TRP A 201 -21.90 7.63 -2.42
N MET A 202 -21.58 7.09 -3.60
CA MET A 202 -22.51 7.04 -4.73
C MET A 202 -23.78 6.26 -4.42
N SER A 203 -23.65 5.12 -3.73
CA SER A 203 -24.77 4.24 -3.34
C SER A 203 -25.71 4.95 -2.40
N THR A 204 -25.22 5.74 -1.44
CA THR A 204 -26.08 6.52 -0.55
C THR A 204 -26.82 7.64 -1.26
N VAL A 205 -26.19 8.31 -2.24
CA VAL A 205 -26.82 9.37 -3.02
C VAL A 205 -27.95 8.81 -3.89
N ILE A 206 -27.72 7.68 -4.57
CA ILE A 206 -28.72 7.04 -5.43
C ILE A 206 -29.79 6.34 -4.60
N GLY A 207 -29.38 5.58 -3.59
CA GLY A 207 -30.27 4.77 -2.75
C GLY A 207 -31.11 5.57 -1.77
N ARG A 208 -30.75 6.82 -1.45
CA ARG A 208 -31.62 7.73 -0.66
C ARG A 208 -32.99 7.91 -1.33
N LYS A 209 -33.04 8.06 -2.65
CA LYS A 209 -34.30 8.20 -3.40
C LYS A 209 -35.17 6.94 -3.36
N MET A 210 -34.57 5.79 -3.02
CA MET A 210 -35.21 4.48 -3.00
C MET A 210 -35.49 3.97 -1.58
N GLY A 211 -35.20 4.76 -0.54
CA GLY A 211 -35.38 4.34 0.87
C GLY A 211 -34.46 3.19 1.30
N LEU A 212 -33.34 2.97 0.59
CA LEU A 212 -32.44 1.84 0.84
C LEU A 212 -31.45 2.09 1.97
N PHE A 213 -31.21 3.36 2.32
CA PHE A 213 -30.21 3.78 3.31
C PHE A 213 -30.85 4.67 4.37
N ASP A 214 -30.44 4.46 5.63
CA ASP A 214 -30.87 5.31 6.73
C ASP A 214 -30.11 6.65 6.76
N GLN A 215 -30.55 7.58 7.62
CA GLN A 215 -29.92 8.90 7.72
C GLN A 215 -28.46 8.82 8.21
N THR A 216 -28.12 7.82 9.04
CA THR A 216 -26.76 7.63 9.54
C THR A 216 -25.80 7.12 8.46
N GLU A 217 -26.26 6.19 7.62
CA GLU A 217 -25.56 5.70 6.44
C GLU A 217 -25.35 6.83 5.43
N ILE A 218 -26.36 7.69 5.24
CA ILE A 218 -26.27 8.85 4.34
C ILE A 218 -25.18 9.84 4.78
N GLU A 219 -25.10 10.16 6.07
CA GLU A 219 -24.05 11.05 6.59
C GLU A 219 -22.67 10.37 6.52
N ALA A 220 -22.59 9.08 6.85
CA ALA A 220 -21.37 8.29 6.68
C ALA A 220 -20.93 8.25 5.20
N GLY A 221 -21.87 8.27 4.26
CA GLY A 221 -21.60 8.27 2.83
C GLY A 221 -20.86 9.52 2.37
N LYS A 222 -21.19 10.70 2.92
CA LYS A 222 -20.46 11.94 2.62
C LYS A 222 -19.00 11.86 3.09
N ALA A 223 -18.78 11.32 4.29
CA ALA A 223 -17.44 11.11 4.82
C ALA A 223 -16.66 10.07 4.00
N ALA A 224 -17.32 8.98 3.58
CA ALA A 224 -16.76 7.97 2.70
C ALA A 224 -16.32 8.56 1.36
N GLY A 225 -17.11 9.46 0.76
CA GLY A 225 -16.74 10.14 -0.48
C GLY A 225 -15.45 10.95 -0.36
N ALA A 226 -15.32 11.71 0.73
CA ALA A 226 -14.09 12.47 1.03
C ALA A 226 -12.88 11.54 1.23
N MET A 227 -13.04 10.46 2.00
CA MET A 227 -11.99 9.44 2.21
C MET A 227 -11.58 8.75 0.91
N GLY A 228 -12.55 8.38 0.06
CA GLY A 228 -12.31 7.78 -1.23
C GLY A 228 -11.57 8.71 -2.20
N PHE A 229 -11.85 10.01 -2.17
CA PHE A 229 -11.14 10.99 -2.99
C PHE A 229 -9.63 11.05 -2.66
N VAL A 230 -9.28 10.85 -1.38
CA VAL A 230 -7.88 10.80 -0.93
C VAL A 230 -7.30 9.38 -0.92
N GLY A 231 -8.05 8.37 -1.37
CA GLY A 231 -7.57 6.98 -1.47
C GLY A 231 -7.59 6.17 -0.18
N ILE A 232 -8.40 6.58 0.81
CA ILE A 232 -8.57 5.89 2.09
C ILE A 232 -9.78 4.94 1.98
N GLY A 233 -9.51 3.64 1.86
CA GLY A 233 -10.52 2.59 1.68
C GLY A 233 -11.45 2.39 2.88
N GLU A 234 -10.96 2.74 4.07
CA GLU A 234 -11.59 2.53 5.38
C GLU A 234 -12.95 3.24 5.50
N GLY A 235 -13.22 4.25 4.66
CA GLY A 235 -14.50 4.93 4.60
C GLY A 235 -15.69 4.01 4.26
N ALA A 236 -15.45 2.82 3.70
CA ALA A 236 -16.49 1.83 3.43
C ALA A 236 -16.77 0.86 4.60
N ILE A 237 -15.93 0.84 5.64
CA ILE A 237 -16.09 -0.09 6.79
C ILE A 237 -17.46 0.06 7.48
N PRO A 238 -17.97 1.27 7.77
CA PRO A 238 -19.27 1.41 8.44
C PRO A 238 -20.43 0.76 7.67
N PHE A 239 -20.35 0.73 6.35
CA PHE A 239 -21.35 0.10 5.49
C PHE A 239 -21.24 -1.43 5.51
N ALA A 240 -20.00 -1.95 5.45
CA ALA A 240 -19.77 -3.38 5.51
C ALA A 240 -20.07 -4.00 6.87
N VAL A 241 -19.90 -3.25 7.96
CA VAL A 241 -20.32 -3.72 9.30
C VAL A 241 -21.84 -3.85 9.39
N ARG A 242 -22.59 -2.94 8.75
CA ARG A 242 -24.06 -2.98 8.75
C ARG A 242 -24.62 -4.03 7.79
N ASP A 243 -24.06 -4.15 6.59
CA ASP A 243 -24.51 -5.09 5.56
C ASP A 243 -23.34 -5.78 4.83
N PRO A 244 -22.65 -6.72 5.49
CA PRO A 244 -21.42 -7.33 4.96
C PRO A 244 -21.68 -8.15 3.70
N LEU A 245 -22.83 -8.83 3.63
CA LEU A 245 -23.19 -9.73 2.53
C LEU A 245 -23.50 -8.98 1.23
N THR A 246 -23.89 -7.71 1.32
CA THR A 246 -24.08 -6.86 0.14
C THR A 246 -22.80 -6.11 -0.21
N VAL A 247 -22.17 -5.49 0.79
CA VAL A 247 -21.09 -4.52 0.58
C VAL A 247 -19.77 -5.19 0.18
N ILE A 248 -19.37 -6.28 0.86
CA ILE A 248 -18.08 -6.93 0.59
C ILE A 248 -18.02 -7.50 -0.84
N PRO A 249 -19.01 -8.29 -1.30
CA PRO A 249 -18.98 -8.80 -2.67
C PRO A 249 -19.01 -7.68 -3.72
N ALA A 250 -19.77 -6.61 -3.49
CA ALA A 250 -19.82 -5.46 -4.38
C ALA A 250 -18.48 -4.73 -4.47
N ASN A 251 -17.81 -4.54 -3.32
CA ASN A 251 -16.50 -3.90 -3.26
C ASN A 251 -15.45 -4.74 -4.01
N VAL A 252 -15.41 -6.03 -3.73
CA VAL A 252 -14.52 -6.99 -4.41
C VAL A 252 -14.69 -6.89 -5.92
N ILE A 253 -15.91 -7.00 -6.44
CA ILE A 253 -16.17 -6.99 -7.89
C ILE A 253 -15.79 -5.65 -8.53
N GLY A 254 -16.16 -4.51 -7.95
CA GLY A 254 -15.80 -3.22 -8.56
C GLY A 254 -14.30 -2.90 -8.46
N SER A 255 -13.63 -3.31 -7.38
CA SER A 255 -12.17 -3.20 -7.26
C SER A 255 -11.45 -4.10 -8.27
N MET A 256 -11.97 -5.30 -8.57
CA MET A 256 -11.49 -6.15 -9.67
C MET A 256 -11.60 -5.42 -11.01
N VAL A 257 -12.75 -4.82 -11.30
CA VAL A 257 -12.96 -4.07 -12.55
C VAL A 257 -11.96 -2.91 -12.69
N ALA A 258 -11.82 -2.08 -11.66
CA ALA A 258 -10.88 -0.95 -11.69
C ALA A 258 -9.43 -1.41 -11.87
N CYS A 259 -9.02 -2.49 -11.17
CA CYS A 259 -7.67 -3.01 -11.24
C CYS A 259 -7.36 -3.61 -12.62
N VAL A 260 -8.27 -4.42 -13.17
CA VAL A 260 -8.15 -4.97 -14.54
C VAL A 260 -8.07 -3.85 -15.57
N MET A 261 -8.96 -2.86 -15.51
CA MET A 261 -8.93 -1.73 -16.43
C MET A 261 -7.59 -0.97 -16.34
N ALA A 262 -7.10 -0.73 -15.12
CA ALA A 262 -5.84 -0.04 -14.92
C ALA A 262 -4.65 -0.82 -15.53
N PHE A 263 -4.63 -2.15 -15.41
CA PHE A 263 -3.64 -2.97 -16.10
C PHE A 263 -3.78 -2.91 -17.63
N LEU A 264 -4.99 -3.04 -18.17
CA LEU A 264 -5.24 -2.99 -19.61
C LEU A 264 -4.86 -1.65 -20.24
N PHE A 265 -5.09 -0.55 -19.51
CA PHE A 265 -4.69 0.78 -19.97
C PHE A 265 -3.23 1.12 -19.65
N GLY A 266 -2.48 0.22 -19.00
CA GLY A 266 -1.08 0.41 -18.66
C GLY A 266 -0.86 1.59 -17.72
N ILE A 267 -1.66 1.67 -16.65
CA ILE A 267 -1.53 2.71 -15.63
C ILE A 267 -0.39 2.35 -14.69
N THR A 268 0.48 3.32 -14.43
CA THR A 268 1.61 3.17 -13.49
C THR A 268 1.55 4.24 -12.43
N ASN A 269 2.07 3.91 -11.24
CA ASN A 269 2.18 4.84 -10.11
C ASN A 269 3.51 4.60 -9.39
N THR A 270 4.26 5.67 -9.16
CA THR A 270 5.57 5.64 -8.50
C THR A 270 5.49 5.90 -7.00
N VAL A 271 4.32 6.26 -6.47
CA VAL A 271 4.11 6.59 -5.07
C VAL A 271 3.30 5.50 -4.38
N ALA A 272 3.65 5.17 -3.14
CA ALA A 272 2.94 4.23 -2.28
C ALA A 272 1.60 4.79 -1.75
N HIS A 273 0.76 5.36 -2.61
CA HIS A 273 -0.57 5.87 -2.27
C HIS A 273 -1.56 5.74 -3.43
N GLY A 274 -2.87 5.77 -3.13
CA GLY A 274 -3.94 5.65 -4.14
C GLY A 274 -4.92 6.81 -4.16
N GLY A 275 -5.92 6.72 -5.04
CA GLY A 275 -7.03 7.67 -5.08
C GLY A 275 -6.92 8.76 -6.15
N PRO A 276 -8.05 9.45 -6.45
CA PRO A 276 -8.08 10.58 -7.39
C PRO A 276 -7.07 11.69 -7.06
N ILE A 277 -6.77 11.91 -5.78
CA ILE A 277 -5.78 12.91 -5.37
C ILE A 277 -4.38 12.62 -5.95
N VAL A 278 -3.99 11.35 -6.05
CA VAL A 278 -2.67 10.95 -6.56
C VAL A 278 -2.57 11.18 -8.06
N ALA A 279 -3.67 10.99 -8.78
CA ALA A 279 -3.78 11.36 -10.19
C ALA A 279 -3.65 12.88 -10.38
N LEU A 280 -4.30 13.68 -9.53
CA LEU A 280 -4.26 15.14 -9.59
C LEU A 280 -2.87 15.72 -9.27
N LEU A 281 -2.14 15.07 -8.37
CA LEU A 281 -0.78 15.48 -7.98
C LEU A 281 0.32 15.00 -8.94
N GLY A 282 -0.03 14.28 -10.02
CA GLY A 282 0.90 13.93 -11.10
C GLY A 282 1.81 12.73 -10.82
N ALA A 283 1.44 11.85 -9.88
CA ALA A 283 2.19 10.62 -9.59
C ALA A 283 1.83 9.44 -10.50
N MET A 284 0.75 9.57 -11.29
CA MET A 284 0.31 8.57 -12.26
C MET A 284 0.66 8.97 -13.69
N ASN A 285 1.04 8.00 -14.54
CA ASN A 285 1.37 8.27 -15.95
C ASN A 285 0.18 8.77 -16.79
N LYS A 286 -1.04 8.28 -16.49
CA LYS A 286 -2.27 8.56 -17.25
C LYS A 286 -3.40 8.97 -16.29
N PRO A 287 -3.34 10.18 -15.70
CA PRO A 287 -4.21 10.56 -14.58
C PRO A 287 -5.70 10.57 -14.94
N VAL A 288 -6.06 11.03 -16.14
CA VAL A 288 -7.45 11.05 -16.60
C VAL A 288 -8.01 9.63 -16.74
N ILE A 289 -7.25 8.72 -17.34
CA ILE A 289 -7.66 7.33 -17.52
C ILE A 289 -7.72 6.60 -16.17
N ALA A 290 -6.82 6.91 -15.24
CA ALA A 290 -6.85 6.38 -13.87
C ALA A 290 -8.13 6.77 -13.13
N VAL A 291 -8.49 8.05 -13.17
CA VAL A 291 -9.75 8.52 -12.59
C VAL A 291 -10.96 7.84 -13.26
N MET A 292 -10.93 7.65 -14.58
CA MET A 292 -11.98 6.88 -15.27
C MET A 292 -12.07 5.43 -14.79
N CYS A 293 -10.94 4.74 -14.57
CA CYS A 293 -10.93 3.38 -14.02
C CYS A 293 -11.54 3.33 -12.62
N MET A 294 -11.18 4.29 -11.75
CA MET A 294 -11.75 4.42 -10.41
C MET A 294 -13.27 4.66 -10.46
N ILE A 295 -13.73 5.55 -11.34
CA ILE A 295 -15.16 5.85 -11.52
C ILE A 295 -15.91 4.60 -12.00
N VAL A 296 -15.39 3.88 -12.99
CA VAL A 296 -16.05 2.67 -13.50
C VAL A 296 -16.14 1.59 -12.43
N GLY A 297 -15.06 1.35 -11.67
CA GLY A 297 -15.10 0.45 -10.53
C GLY A 297 -16.14 0.88 -9.48
N ALA A 298 -16.17 2.18 -9.14
CA ALA A 298 -17.12 2.72 -8.18
C ALA A 298 -18.59 2.61 -8.65
N VAL A 299 -18.84 2.82 -9.94
CA VAL A 299 -20.16 2.63 -10.57
C VAL A 299 -20.57 1.17 -10.49
N VAL A 300 -19.68 0.23 -10.82
CA VAL A 300 -19.98 -1.21 -10.74
C VAL A 300 -20.30 -1.62 -9.30
N THR A 301 -19.47 -1.25 -8.33
CA THR A 301 -19.77 -1.51 -6.90
C THR A 301 -21.08 -0.87 -6.49
N CYS A 302 -21.36 0.37 -6.91
CA CYS A 302 -22.61 1.05 -6.59
C CYS A 302 -23.83 0.32 -7.13
N LEU A 303 -23.80 -0.11 -8.40
CA LEU A 303 -24.91 -0.83 -9.04
C LEU A 303 -25.17 -2.16 -8.34
N ILE A 304 -24.12 -2.92 -8.01
CA ILE A 304 -24.24 -4.20 -7.31
C ILE A 304 -24.79 -3.97 -5.90
N THR A 305 -24.26 -3.00 -5.16
CA THR A 305 -24.70 -2.66 -3.79
C THR A 305 -26.19 -2.31 -3.77
N VAL A 306 -26.61 -1.37 -4.63
CA VAL A 306 -28.02 -0.93 -4.71
C VAL A 306 -28.94 -2.08 -5.10
N THR A 307 -28.54 -2.90 -6.08
CA THR A 307 -29.36 -4.02 -6.57
C THR A 307 -29.51 -5.11 -5.50
N LEU A 308 -28.43 -5.50 -4.84
CA LEU A 308 -28.45 -6.50 -3.78
C LEU A 308 -29.25 -6.01 -2.56
N LYS A 309 -29.05 -4.76 -2.13
CA LYS A 309 -29.79 -4.20 -1.00
C LYS A 309 -31.30 -4.15 -1.30
N LYS A 310 -31.67 -3.72 -2.50
CA LYS A 310 -33.08 -3.74 -2.97
C LYS A 310 -33.66 -5.15 -2.98
N TYR A 311 -32.92 -6.13 -3.51
CA TYR A 311 -33.36 -7.53 -3.55
C TYR A 311 -33.60 -8.09 -2.13
N ARG A 312 -32.69 -7.82 -1.19
CA ARG A 312 -32.82 -8.29 0.20
C ARG A 312 -33.98 -7.65 0.94
N LEU A 313 -34.25 -6.36 0.71
CA LEU A 313 -35.41 -5.68 1.30
C LEU A 313 -36.73 -6.27 0.80
N VAL A 314 -36.87 -6.49 -0.51
CA VAL A 314 -38.07 -7.13 -1.09
C VAL A 314 -38.26 -8.54 -0.53
N LYS A 315 -37.18 -9.33 -0.40
CA LYS A 315 -37.23 -10.67 0.17
C LYS A 315 -37.64 -10.67 1.64
N SER A 316 -37.18 -9.71 2.44
CA SER A 316 -37.57 -9.56 3.85
C SER A 316 -39.06 -9.29 4.00
N GLN A 317 -39.58 -8.33 3.21
CA GLN A 317 -41.00 -7.97 3.22
C GLN A 317 -41.90 -9.14 2.78
N ALA A 318 -41.47 -9.91 1.77
CA ALA A 318 -42.19 -11.10 1.32
C ALA A 318 -42.21 -12.22 2.36
N GLY A 319 -41.16 -12.36 3.18
CA GLY A 319 -41.10 -13.34 4.26
C GLY A 319 -42.01 -12.98 5.44
N GLU A 320 -42.06 -11.70 5.83
CA GLU A 320 -42.95 -11.21 6.90
C GLU A 320 -44.44 -11.42 6.57
N LEU A 321 -44.83 -11.22 5.31
CA LEU A 321 -46.19 -11.46 4.81
C LEU A 321 -46.61 -12.93 4.80
N GLN A 322 -45.67 -13.88 4.86
CA GLN A 322 -45.98 -15.32 4.93
C GLN A 322 -46.10 -15.84 6.36
N VAL A 323 -45.68 -15.05 7.36
CA VAL A 323 -45.69 -15.42 8.78
C VAL A 323 -46.83 -14.73 9.54
N SER A 324 -47.43 -13.66 8.99
CA SER A 324 -48.66 -13.02 9.51
C SER A 324 -49.92 -13.68 8.98
#